data_AF-A0A7S3DWM3-F1
#
_entry.id   AF-A0A7S3DWM3-F1
#
_cell.length_a   1.000
_cell.length_b   1.000
_cell.length_c   1.000
_cell.angle_alpha   90.00
_cell.angle_beta   90.00
_cell.angle_gamma   90.00
#
_symmetry.space_group_name_H-M   'P 1'
#
loop_
_entity.id
_entity.type
_entity.pdbx_description
1 polymer ?
#
loop_
_entity_poly.entity_id
_entity_poly.type
_entity_poly.pdbx_seq_one_letter_code
_entity_poly.pdbx_strand_id
1 'polypeptide(L)'
;NDDDDGKGIVKSNGKKRSRTTTRKSKKKSTSYIVSWMLSLALAFSLFQTFTYSPPSHLDSAAEVHHPHNLMLQSAASSSQLHHIIKQQQQQQKQEKHQDDPAAPHKDISPPSKDTPKNVALPAAKPKMDTPKSTLSSSPLQLLSNNTRTIMQVLEEAGVAKSLSTQELDGIPQLEQIWNNLYGPSASSALSQHGGNVSSLGSGPVIYGLESCQAYRDMVPLHERYSAPAGMFNTGTNNLELNLKHNIKDVISLYQVPWGKHRMEARRLHHVAPGAERFDHKKCLPIVIVRDPYHWMQSMCKSPYAAHWKHGPHRCPNLVASKKDKDKWSKVIFDEDEMHRKDSEKDDEENDVTPFQVKIIFDKDDVEYFDSLADLWNEWYRPYWENKDGYPRIIIRFEDMLLHAPILMDKIAQCLGVERNPKNYVYQTNSAKAHGSGTNFLKAIMKTADAEKRANGLTLKDKIYAAQHLDGEMMQAFQYQTVQQ
;
A
#
# COMPACT_ATOMS: atom_id res chain seq x y z
N ASN A 1 19.31 -48.10 -42.97
CA ASN A 1 19.83 -48.38 -41.63
C ASN A 1 19.24 -47.40 -40.64
N ASP A 2 17.99 -47.47 -40.19
CA ASP A 2 16.75 -48.19 -40.48
C ASP A 2 15.73 -47.40 -39.60
N ASP A 3 14.57 -47.01 -40.14
CA ASP A 3 13.23 -47.56 -39.86
C ASP A 3 12.82 -47.45 -38.36
N ASP A 4 11.59 -47.18 -37.93
CA ASP A 4 10.30 -47.26 -38.59
C ASP A 4 9.20 -46.62 -37.70
N ASP A 5 8.04 -46.50 -38.32
CA ASP A 5 6.70 -46.03 -37.97
C ASP A 5 6.03 -46.41 -36.63
N GLY A 6 4.95 -45.68 -36.31
CA GLY A 6 3.94 -46.12 -35.33
C GLY A 6 2.70 -45.24 -35.14
N LYS A 7 1.72 -45.36 -36.05
CA LYS A 7 0.39 -44.72 -36.08
C LYS A 7 -0.63 -45.23 -35.02
N GLY A 8 -1.62 -44.37 -34.72
CA GLY A 8 -3.03 -44.72 -34.41
C GLY A 8 -3.32 -45.01 -32.93
N ILE A 9 -4.47 -44.69 -32.32
CA ILE A 9 -5.86 -44.82 -32.79
C ILE A 9 -6.78 -43.90 -31.96
N VAL A 10 -7.75 -43.30 -32.66
CA VAL A 10 -8.93 -42.58 -32.17
C VAL A 10 -9.97 -43.55 -31.57
N LYS A 11 -10.49 -43.27 -30.37
CA LYS A 11 -11.83 -43.74 -29.94
C LYS A 11 -12.58 -42.65 -29.17
N SER A 12 -13.56 -42.09 -29.86
CA SER A 12 -14.70 -41.35 -29.33
C SER A 12 -15.61 -42.25 -28.49
N ASN A 13 -16.15 -41.76 -27.38
CA ASN A 13 -17.48 -42.18 -26.94
C ASN A 13 -18.23 -41.04 -26.25
N GLY A 14 -19.35 -40.70 -26.86
CA GLY A 14 -20.20 -39.57 -26.49
C GLY A 14 -21.04 -39.82 -25.25
N LYS A 15 -21.39 -38.73 -24.57
CA LYS A 15 -22.51 -38.69 -23.63
C LYS A 15 -23.32 -37.43 -23.91
N LYS A 16 -24.37 -37.62 -24.71
CA LYS A 16 -25.42 -36.64 -24.99
C LYS A 16 -26.11 -36.26 -23.67
N ARG A 17 -26.01 -35.00 -23.26
CA ARG A 17 -26.92 -34.38 -22.27
C ARG A 17 -27.75 -33.32 -22.99
N SER A 18 -28.99 -33.69 -23.26
CA SER A 18 -30.07 -32.79 -23.65
C SER A 18 -30.34 -31.81 -22.51
N ARG A 19 -30.18 -30.51 -22.77
CA ARG A 19 -30.71 -29.44 -21.91
C ARG A 19 -31.65 -28.60 -22.77
N THR A 20 -32.93 -28.75 -22.47
CA THR A 20 -34.06 -27.99 -22.97
C THR A 20 -33.92 -26.51 -22.58
N THR A 21 -33.86 -25.66 -23.60
CA THR A 21 -33.94 -24.21 -23.51
C THR A 21 -35.41 -23.79 -23.44
N THR A 22 -35.84 -23.20 -22.33
CA THR A 22 -37.11 -22.45 -22.26
C THR A 22 -36.80 -20.96 -22.23
N ARG A 23 -36.92 -20.36 -23.41
CA ARG A 23 -36.81 -18.93 -23.69
C ARG A 23 -38.16 -18.28 -23.36
N LYS A 24 -38.27 -17.54 -22.26
CA LYS A 24 -39.38 -16.61 -22.03
C LYS A 24 -38.90 -15.19 -22.27
N SER A 25 -39.15 -14.68 -23.48
CA SER A 25 -39.09 -13.25 -23.76
C SER A 25 -40.29 -12.56 -23.12
N LYS A 26 -40.06 -11.59 -22.23
CA LYS A 26 -41.07 -10.58 -21.93
C LYS A 26 -40.51 -9.21 -22.29
N LYS A 27 -41.05 -8.69 -23.38
CA LYS A 27 -41.02 -7.27 -23.76
C LYS A 27 -41.60 -6.44 -22.61
N LYS A 28 -40.89 -5.41 -22.17
CA LYS A 28 -41.47 -4.16 -21.65
C LYS A 28 -40.60 -3.01 -22.14
N SER A 29 -41.08 -2.38 -23.20
CA SER A 29 -40.66 -1.05 -23.65
C SER A 29 -41.62 -0.02 -23.04
N THR A 30 -41.21 1.24 -23.10
CA THR A 30 -41.95 2.49 -22.87
C THR A 30 -42.30 2.85 -21.43
N SER A 31 -41.49 3.72 -20.80
CA SER A 31 -41.95 4.98 -20.16
C SER A 31 -40.79 5.68 -19.42
N TYR A 32 -39.90 6.40 -20.12
CA TYR A 32 -38.90 7.27 -19.48
C TYR A 32 -38.49 8.52 -20.30
N ILE A 33 -39.35 9.01 -21.22
CA ILE A 33 -39.01 10.17 -22.07
C ILE A 33 -39.76 11.47 -21.66
N VAL A 34 -40.73 11.41 -20.74
CA VAL A 34 -41.52 12.61 -20.38
C VAL A 34 -40.99 13.37 -19.14
N SER A 35 -40.01 12.82 -18.41
CA SER A 35 -39.50 13.46 -17.17
C SER A 35 -38.29 14.37 -17.35
N TRP A 36 -37.66 14.39 -18.54
CA TRP A 36 -36.41 15.13 -18.78
C TRP A 36 -36.61 16.50 -19.46
N MET A 37 -37.78 16.79 -20.03
CA MET A 37 -38.05 18.07 -20.70
C MET A 37 -38.60 19.16 -19.77
N LEU A 38 -39.08 18.83 -18.56
CA LEU A 38 -39.59 19.83 -17.62
C LEU A 38 -38.50 20.50 -16.76
N SER A 39 -37.30 19.91 -16.65
CA SER A 39 -36.22 20.45 -15.82
C SER A 39 -35.33 21.48 -16.52
N LEU A 40 -35.38 21.58 -17.86
CA LEU A 40 -34.57 22.56 -18.62
C LEU A 40 -35.25 23.94 -18.77
N ALA A 41 -36.56 24.05 -18.53
CA ALA A 41 -37.30 25.31 -18.68
C ALA A 41 -37.21 26.24 -17.46
N LEU A 42 -36.72 25.77 -16.31
CA LEU A 42 -36.58 26.55 -15.07
C LEU A 42 -35.17 27.13 -14.85
N ALA A 43 -34.18 26.77 -15.67
CA ALA A 43 -32.79 27.20 -15.51
C ALA A 43 -32.42 28.46 -16.32
N PHE A 44 -33.34 29.04 -17.11
CA PHE A 44 -33.03 30.14 -18.05
C PHE A 44 -33.58 31.53 -17.65
N SER A 45 -34.09 31.70 -16.42
CA SER A 45 -34.66 32.99 -15.95
C SER A 45 -33.89 33.68 -14.82
N LEU A 46 -32.60 33.38 -14.63
CA LEU A 46 -31.77 33.98 -13.57
C LEU A 46 -30.45 34.58 -14.05
N PHE A 47 -30.40 35.07 -15.29
CA PHE A 47 -29.26 35.85 -15.77
C PHE A 47 -29.74 37.09 -16.52
N GLN A 48 -30.00 38.17 -15.79
CA GLN A 48 -29.80 39.52 -16.31
C GLN A 48 -29.68 40.55 -15.17
N THR A 49 -28.75 41.48 -15.39
CA THR A 49 -28.48 42.76 -14.71
C THR A 49 -27.77 42.75 -13.36
N PHE A 50 -26.44 42.91 -13.38
CA PHE A 50 -25.72 43.78 -12.44
C PHE A 50 -24.82 44.72 -13.22
N THR A 51 -25.24 45.99 -13.30
CA THR A 51 -24.41 47.12 -13.73
C THR A 51 -23.54 47.57 -12.55
N TYR A 52 -22.25 47.73 -12.82
CA TYR A 52 -21.22 48.20 -11.90
C TYR A 52 -21.33 49.71 -11.66
N SER A 53 -21.33 50.16 -10.41
CA SER A 53 -20.96 51.52 -10.00
C SER A 53 -20.38 51.48 -8.58
N PRO A 54 -19.28 52.19 -8.28
CA PRO A 54 -18.61 52.12 -6.99
C PRO A 54 -19.16 53.17 -6.03
N PRO A 55 -19.07 52.93 -4.71
CA PRO A 55 -18.95 54.03 -3.77
C PRO A 55 -17.76 53.91 -2.82
N SER A 56 -17.29 55.12 -2.52
CA SER A 56 -16.31 55.58 -1.55
C SER A 56 -16.57 55.20 -0.08
N HIS A 57 -15.47 55.12 0.67
CA HIS A 57 -15.27 55.40 2.11
C HIS A 57 -16.50 55.66 3.01
N LEU A 58 -16.63 54.89 4.10
CA LEU A 58 -16.55 55.37 5.50
C LEU A 58 -16.80 54.24 6.52
N ASP A 59 -16.21 54.43 7.70
CA ASP A 59 -16.21 53.59 8.91
C ASP A 59 -17.61 53.22 9.44
N SER A 60 -17.74 52.04 10.08
CA SER A 60 -18.16 51.90 11.49
C SER A 60 -18.58 50.46 11.86
N ALA A 61 -18.53 50.22 13.16
CA ALA A 61 -18.58 48.97 13.91
C ALA A 61 -19.89 48.15 13.88
N ALA A 62 -19.75 46.94 14.44
CA ALA A 62 -20.73 46.08 15.13
C ALA A 62 -21.63 45.18 14.25
N GLU A 63 -21.51 43.85 14.40
CA GLU A 63 -22.33 43.03 15.31
C GLU A 63 -22.02 41.54 15.10
N VAL A 64 -21.90 40.81 16.22
CA VAL A 64 -21.68 39.37 16.28
C VAL A 64 -23.05 38.68 16.30
N HIS A 65 -23.33 37.88 15.28
CA HIS A 65 -24.47 36.95 15.29
C HIS A 65 -23.97 35.49 15.15
N HIS A 66 -24.18 34.71 16.21
CA HIS A 66 -24.12 33.25 16.19
C HIS A 66 -25.39 32.66 15.55
N PRO A 67 -25.27 31.58 14.76
CA PRO A 67 -26.36 30.65 14.58
C PRO A 67 -26.09 29.35 15.35
N HIS A 68 -26.93 29.11 16.36
CA HIS A 68 -27.29 27.78 16.81
C HIS A 68 -28.14 27.11 15.71
N ASN A 69 -27.78 25.90 15.26
CA ASN A 69 -28.77 24.82 15.13
C ASN A 69 -28.23 23.44 14.76
N LEU A 70 -28.79 22.45 15.47
CA LEU A 70 -29.20 21.11 15.04
C LEU A 70 -28.13 20.12 14.53
N MET A 71 -27.55 19.36 15.47
CA MET A 71 -27.08 18.00 15.18
C MET A 71 -28.07 16.98 15.74
N LEU A 72 -28.76 16.30 14.83
CA LEU A 72 -29.55 15.09 15.09
C LEU A 72 -28.59 13.94 15.42
N GLN A 73 -28.67 13.41 16.65
CA GLN A 73 -28.01 12.17 17.03
C GLN A 73 -28.78 10.99 16.43
N SER A 74 -28.19 10.28 15.46
CA SER A 74 -28.67 8.96 15.07
C SER A 74 -28.10 7.91 16.04
N ALA A 75 -28.92 7.50 17.02
CA ALA A 75 -28.63 6.31 17.81
C ALA A 75 -28.84 5.07 16.93
N ALA A 76 -27.77 4.55 16.34
CA ALA A 76 -27.79 3.21 15.76
C ALA A 76 -28.07 2.21 16.88
N SER A 77 -29.13 1.42 16.72
CA SER A 77 -29.52 0.43 17.72
C SER A 77 -28.41 -0.60 17.95
N SER A 78 -28.27 -1.09 19.19
CA SER A 78 -27.27 -2.10 19.58
C SER A 78 -27.26 -3.35 18.68
N SER A 79 -28.38 -3.65 18.01
CA SER A 79 -28.48 -4.75 17.04
C SER A 79 -27.76 -4.46 15.71
N GLN A 80 -27.76 -3.21 15.23
CA GLN A 80 -26.99 -2.80 14.05
C GLN A 80 -25.49 -2.88 14.31
N LEU A 81 -25.04 -2.46 15.49
CA LEU A 81 -23.64 -2.58 15.89
C LEU A 81 -23.19 -4.06 15.96
N HIS A 82 -24.03 -4.94 16.51
CA HIS A 82 -23.77 -6.38 16.53
C HIS A 82 -23.70 -6.99 15.12
N HIS A 83 -24.54 -6.51 14.19
CA HIS A 83 -24.52 -6.96 12.80
C HIS A 83 -23.24 -6.51 12.08
N ILE A 84 -22.78 -5.27 12.32
CA ILE A 84 -21.54 -4.73 11.75
C ILE A 84 -20.31 -5.48 12.29
N ILE A 85 -20.26 -5.78 13.59
CA ILE A 85 -19.18 -6.58 14.21
C ILE A 85 -19.14 -8.00 13.60
N LYS A 86 -20.31 -8.64 13.40
CA LYS A 86 -20.36 -9.95 12.75
C LYS A 86 -19.90 -9.88 11.29
N GLN A 87 -20.25 -8.83 10.57
CA GLN A 87 -19.85 -8.66 9.17
C GLN A 87 -18.33 -8.42 9.04
N GLN A 88 -17.71 -7.69 9.97
CA GLN A 88 -16.25 -7.53 10.03
C GLN A 88 -15.52 -8.83 10.37
N GLN A 89 -16.02 -9.59 11.34
CA GLN A 89 -15.47 -10.92 11.63
C GLN A 89 -15.62 -11.85 10.43
N GLN A 90 -16.65 -11.65 9.60
CA GLN A 90 -16.86 -12.40 8.37
C GLN A 90 -15.90 -11.97 7.25
N GLN A 91 -15.61 -10.67 7.09
CA GLN A 91 -14.57 -10.17 6.18
C GLN A 91 -13.18 -10.66 6.59
N GLN A 92 -12.82 -10.58 7.89
CA GLN A 92 -11.57 -11.13 8.42
C GLN A 92 -11.49 -12.66 8.26
N LYS A 93 -12.63 -13.37 8.28
CA LYS A 93 -12.70 -14.81 7.98
C LYS A 93 -12.65 -15.11 6.48
N GLN A 94 -13.17 -14.24 5.63
CA GLN A 94 -13.06 -14.37 4.17
C GLN A 94 -11.61 -14.13 3.71
N GLU A 95 -10.93 -13.14 4.30
CA GLU A 95 -9.47 -12.97 4.17
C GLU A 95 -8.69 -14.21 4.66
N LYS A 96 -9.26 -14.99 5.58
CA LYS A 96 -8.67 -16.23 6.12
C LYS A 96 -8.91 -17.47 5.24
N HIS A 97 -9.88 -17.45 4.33
CA HIS A 97 -10.32 -18.65 3.58
C HIS A 97 -10.10 -18.59 2.06
N GLN A 98 -9.53 -17.51 1.52
CA GLN A 98 -9.44 -17.30 0.07
C GLN A 98 -8.21 -17.92 -0.62
N ASP A 99 -7.30 -18.58 0.12
CA ASP A 99 -6.04 -19.14 -0.41
C ASP A 99 -5.83 -20.64 -0.10
N ASP A 100 -6.87 -21.48 -0.24
CA ASP A 100 -6.70 -22.95 -0.19
C ASP A 100 -7.22 -23.62 -1.48
N PRO A 101 -6.36 -23.90 -2.49
CA PRO A 101 -6.70 -24.86 -3.51
C PRO A 101 -6.58 -26.27 -2.90
N ALA A 102 -7.68 -27.02 -2.93
CA ALA A 102 -7.85 -28.35 -2.39
C ALA A 102 -6.61 -29.26 -2.52
N ALA A 103 -5.94 -29.52 -1.40
CA ALA A 103 -5.00 -30.64 -1.24
C ALA A 103 -5.73 -31.83 -0.57
N PRO A 104 -5.45 -33.08 -0.97
CA PRO A 104 -6.18 -34.24 -0.48
C PRO A 104 -5.85 -34.55 0.97
N HIS A 105 -6.89 -34.84 1.75
CA HIS A 105 -6.84 -35.28 3.15
C HIS A 105 -5.85 -36.43 3.36
N LYS A 106 -4.88 -36.23 4.26
CA LYS A 106 -4.16 -37.32 4.94
C LYS A 106 -4.66 -37.38 6.37
N ASP A 107 -5.28 -38.49 6.72
CA ASP A 107 -5.66 -38.85 8.09
C ASP A 107 -4.40 -39.04 8.93
N ILE A 108 -4.29 -38.26 10.02
CA ILE A 108 -3.31 -38.50 11.09
C ILE A 108 -4.09 -38.49 12.41
N SER A 109 -4.09 -39.64 13.06
CA SER A 109 -4.67 -39.90 14.38
C SER A 109 -3.98 -39.09 15.49
N PRO A 110 -4.69 -38.74 16.58
CA PRO A 110 -4.16 -37.91 17.66
C PRO A 110 -3.25 -38.72 18.63
N PRO A 111 -2.19 -38.11 19.18
CA PRO A 111 -1.38 -38.75 20.20
C PRO A 111 -1.97 -38.61 21.62
N SER A 112 -1.70 -39.66 22.39
CA SER A 112 -2.03 -39.92 23.79
C SER A 112 -1.63 -38.80 24.76
N LYS A 113 -2.48 -38.60 25.78
CA LYS A 113 -2.21 -37.81 26.98
C LYS A 113 -1.54 -38.70 28.03
N ASP A 114 -0.29 -38.44 28.36
CA ASP A 114 0.32 -38.95 29.59
C ASP A 114 0.91 -37.80 30.41
N THR A 115 0.54 -37.80 31.69
CA THR A 115 0.94 -36.83 32.72
C THR A 115 1.91 -37.52 33.67
N PRO A 116 3.01 -36.89 34.09
CA PRO A 116 3.68 -37.30 35.32
C PRO A 116 3.57 -36.24 36.44
N LYS A 117 3.41 -36.79 37.64
CA LYS A 117 3.22 -36.15 38.94
C LYS A 117 4.49 -35.48 39.48
N ASN A 118 4.26 -34.45 40.30
CA ASN A 118 5.00 -33.98 41.48
C ASN A 118 6.40 -34.55 41.75
N VAL A 119 7.41 -33.65 41.79
CA VAL A 119 8.61 -33.80 42.63
C VAL A 119 8.94 -32.45 43.28
N ALA A 120 9.32 -32.53 44.55
CA ALA A 120 9.47 -31.47 45.52
C ALA A 120 10.66 -30.50 45.31
N LEU A 121 10.54 -29.31 45.90
CA LEU A 121 11.62 -28.34 46.12
C LEU A 121 12.71 -28.88 47.06
N PRO A 122 13.95 -28.42 46.88
CA PRO A 122 14.75 -28.02 48.04
C PRO A 122 15.40 -26.64 47.91
N ALA A 123 15.87 -26.21 49.07
CA ALA A 123 16.17 -24.86 49.52
C ALA A 123 17.38 -24.16 48.87
N ALA A 124 17.36 -22.83 49.06
CA ALA A 124 18.35 -21.83 48.69
C ALA A 124 19.76 -22.05 49.26
N LYS A 125 20.77 -21.60 48.50
CA LYS A 125 22.14 -21.26 48.95
C LYS A 125 22.88 -20.43 47.86
N PRO A 126 24.03 -19.79 48.14
CA PRO A 126 24.19 -18.33 48.19
C PRO A 126 24.82 -17.70 46.94
N LYS A 127 24.70 -16.36 46.86
CA LYS A 127 25.29 -15.46 45.86
C LYS A 127 26.81 -15.66 45.75
N MET A 128 27.27 -15.82 44.51
CA MET A 128 28.69 -15.83 44.14
C MET A 128 28.91 -14.63 43.20
N ASP A 129 29.75 -13.70 43.63
CA ASP A 129 30.10 -12.49 42.90
C ASP A 129 30.84 -12.84 41.61
N THR A 130 30.28 -12.42 40.47
CA THR A 130 30.91 -12.56 39.16
C THR A 130 31.77 -11.33 38.87
N PRO A 131 32.97 -11.48 38.27
CA PRO A 131 33.84 -10.35 37.99
C PRO A 131 33.20 -9.43 36.95
N LYS A 132 33.27 -8.13 37.19
CA LYS A 132 32.96 -7.09 36.20
C LYS A 132 33.82 -7.31 34.95
N SER A 133 33.22 -7.93 33.94
CA SER A 133 33.70 -7.89 32.57
C SER A 133 33.67 -6.44 32.10
N THR A 134 34.85 -5.86 31.92
CA THR A 134 35.04 -4.61 31.19
C THR A 134 34.56 -4.83 29.77
N LEU A 135 33.37 -4.31 29.46
CA LEU A 135 32.85 -4.16 28.11
C LEU A 135 33.85 -3.34 27.29
N SER A 136 34.69 -4.08 26.57
CA SER A 136 35.47 -3.60 25.44
C SER A 136 34.54 -2.85 24.51
N SER A 137 34.82 -1.55 24.31
CA SER A 137 34.10 -0.70 23.36
C SER A 137 34.10 -1.37 21.99
N SER A 138 32.90 -1.74 21.52
CA SER A 138 32.71 -2.36 20.21
C SER A 138 33.36 -1.49 19.12
N PRO A 139 34.08 -2.10 18.14
CA PRO A 139 34.67 -1.40 16.98
C PRO A 139 33.71 -0.55 16.13
N LEU A 140 32.41 -0.54 16.46
CA LEU A 140 31.35 0.19 15.75
C LEU A 140 31.27 1.70 16.10
N GLN A 141 32.04 2.23 17.05
CA GLN A 141 31.93 3.64 17.46
C GLN A 141 32.67 4.66 16.57
N LEU A 142 33.35 4.22 15.51
CA LEU A 142 34.14 5.12 14.65
C LEU A 142 33.93 4.93 13.15
N LEU A 143 32.73 4.51 12.73
CA LEU A 143 32.35 4.58 11.32
C LEU A 143 31.60 5.90 11.12
N SER A 144 32.09 6.71 10.18
CA SER A 144 31.49 8.00 9.80
C SER A 144 29.97 7.85 9.66
N ASN A 145 29.22 8.82 10.17
CA ASN A 145 27.75 8.88 10.18
C ASN A 145 27.04 8.63 8.82
N ASN A 146 27.79 8.47 7.73
CA ASN A 146 27.29 8.44 6.37
C ASN A 146 27.32 7.06 5.67
N THR A 147 27.85 5.99 6.29
CA THR A 147 27.92 4.68 5.62
C THR A 147 27.47 3.54 6.54
N ARG A 148 26.18 3.52 6.86
CA ARG A 148 25.59 2.40 7.58
C ARG A 148 25.52 1.19 6.64
N THR A 149 26.06 0.03 6.99
CA THR A 149 25.98 -1.16 6.13
C THR A 149 24.70 -1.96 6.39
N ILE A 150 24.26 -2.80 5.45
CA ILE A 150 23.12 -3.71 5.68
C ILE A 150 23.41 -4.67 6.84
N MET A 151 24.67 -5.09 6.99
CA MET A 151 25.08 -5.90 8.14
C MET A 151 24.85 -5.18 9.47
N GLN A 152 25.17 -3.89 9.57
CA GLN A 152 24.86 -3.11 10.78
C GLN A 152 23.36 -3.01 11.02
N VAL A 153 22.54 -2.83 9.97
CA VAL A 153 21.07 -2.86 10.10
C VAL A 153 20.60 -4.21 10.65
N LEU A 154 21.14 -5.32 10.15
CA LEU A 154 20.77 -6.67 10.59
C LEU A 154 21.29 -7.00 11.99
N GLU A 155 22.45 -6.49 12.38
CA GLU A 155 23.02 -6.61 13.72
C GLU A 155 22.20 -5.84 14.75
N GLU A 156 21.86 -4.58 14.45
CA GLU A 156 20.98 -3.76 15.30
C GLU A 156 19.57 -4.35 15.42
N ALA A 157 19.07 -4.97 14.34
CA ALA A 157 17.82 -5.71 14.36
C ALA A 157 17.91 -7.05 15.13
N GLY A 158 19.10 -7.48 15.55
CA GLY A 158 19.32 -8.76 16.22
C GLY A 158 19.12 -9.99 15.31
N VAL A 159 19.09 -9.81 14.00
CA VAL A 159 18.87 -10.87 13.00
C VAL A 159 20.20 -11.49 12.55
N ALA A 160 21.28 -10.72 12.51
CA ALA A 160 22.56 -11.15 11.94
C ALA A 160 23.11 -12.46 12.56
N LYS A 161 22.95 -12.64 13.87
CA LYS A 161 23.44 -13.83 14.59
C LYS A 161 22.69 -15.14 14.23
N SER A 162 21.50 -15.02 13.65
CA SER A 162 20.66 -16.17 13.27
C SER A 162 20.82 -16.58 11.82
N LEU A 163 21.62 -15.86 11.04
CA LEU A 163 21.80 -16.10 9.62
C LEU A 163 22.74 -17.27 9.37
N SER A 164 22.36 -18.13 8.43
CA SER A 164 23.26 -19.14 7.88
C SER A 164 24.34 -18.48 7.02
N THR A 165 25.47 -19.18 6.80
CA THR A 165 26.53 -18.73 5.88
C THR A 165 25.98 -18.42 4.49
N GLN A 166 25.09 -19.28 3.97
CA GLN A 166 24.47 -19.07 2.66
C GLN A 166 23.61 -17.79 2.61
N GLU A 167 22.89 -17.46 3.70
CA GLU A 167 22.13 -16.22 3.77
C GLU A 167 23.05 -15.01 3.84
N LEU A 168 24.14 -15.08 4.60
CA LEU A 168 25.14 -14.02 4.69
C LEU A 168 25.78 -13.72 3.33
N ASP A 169 26.15 -14.76 2.58
CA ASP A 169 26.73 -14.63 1.24
C ASP A 169 25.74 -14.04 0.22
N GLY A 170 24.43 -14.20 0.47
CA GLY A 170 23.35 -13.66 -0.37
C GLY A 170 22.94 -12.23 0.00
N ILE A 171 23.54 -11.60 1.01
CA ILE A 171 23.22 -10.22 1.38
C ILE A 171 23.83 -9.27 0.34
N PRO A 172 22.99 -8.47 -0.35
CA PRO A 172 23.47 -7.49 -1.33
C PRO A 172 24.29 -6.40 -0.63
N GLN A 173 25.17 -5.73 -1.37
CA GLN A 173 25.84 -4.53 -0.86
C GLN A 173 24.84 -3.37 -0.78
N LEU A 174 25.01 -2.46 0.17
CA LEU A 174 24.09 -1.31 0.29
C LEU A 174 24.09 -0.45 -0.97
N GLU A 175 25.27 -0.24 -1.55
CA GLU A 175 25.41 0.48 -2.82
C GLU A 175 24.63 -0.21 -3.94
N GLN A 176 24.56 -1.54 -3.97
CA GLN A 176 23.75 -2.26 -4.94
C GLN A 176 22.26 -2.00 -4.73
N ILE A 177 21.77 -1.96 -3.48
CA ILE A 177 20.36 -1.60 -3.20
C ILE A 177 20.07 -0.20 -3.73
N TRP A 178 20.93 0.77 -3.41
CA TRP A 178 20.76 2.16 -3.83
C TRP A 178 20.87 2.35 -5.33
N ASN A 179 21.82 1.70 -5.99
CA ASN A 179 21.91 1.68 -7.44
C ASN A 179 20.65 1.09 -8.06
N ASN A 180 20.12 0.01 -7.48
CA ASN A 180 18.95 -0.65 -8.04
C ASN A 180 17.66 0.15 -7.85
N LEU A 181 17.53 0.91 -6.77
CA LEU A 181 16.34 1.72 -6.50
C LEU A 181 16.44 3.14 -7.11
N TYR A 182 17.62 3.76 -7.03
CA TYR A 182 17.84 5.21 -7.24
C TYR A 182 18.90 5.51 -8.32
N GLY A 183 19.58 4.49 -8.81
CA GLY A 183 20.53 4.54 -9.94
C GLY A 183 21.96 4.94 -9.62
N PRO A 184 22.83 4.92 -10.66
CA PRO A 184 24.26 5.16 -10.51
C PRO A 184 24.59 6.58 -10.01
N SER A 185 23.76 7.56 -10.34
CA SER A 185 23.93 8.95 -9.91
C SER A 185 23.76 9.10 -8.40
N ALA A 186 22.89 8.31 -7.77
CA ALA A 186 22.72 8.31 -6.33
C ALA A 186 23.98 7.78 -5.62
N SER A 187 24.58 6.70 -6.13
CA SER A 187 25.83 6.15 -5.57
C SER A 187 27.05 7.00 -5.89
N SER A 188 27.07 7.68 -7.04
CA SER A 188 28.13 8.64 -7.38
C SER A 188 28.14 9.83 -6.41
N ALA A 189 26.96 10.29 -5.98
CA ALA A 189 26.84 11.32 -4.94
C ALA A 189 27.35 10.85 -3.56
N LEU A 190 27.24 9.55 -3.25
CA LEU A 190 27.82 8.94 -2.05
C LEU A 190 29.37 8.87 -2.10
N SER A 191 29.94 8.56 -3.28
CA SER A 191 31.39 8.30 -3.42
C SER A 191 32.25 9.56 -3.65
N GLN A 192 31.71 10.62 -4.27
CA GLN A 192 32.53 11.79 -4.67
C GLN A 192 32.78 12.81 -3.56
N HIS A 193 32.12 12.67 -2.41
CA HIS A 193 32.22 13.66 -1.33
C HIS A 193 32.78 13.04 -0.05
N GLY A 194 34.10 12.81 -0.05
CA GLY A 194 34.89 12.44 1.14
C GLY A 194 34.96 13.52 2.25
N GLY A 195 33.96 14.39 2.37
CA GLY A 195 33.85 15.44 3.37
C GLY A 195 32.48 16.11 3.33
N ASN A 196 31.72 16.02 4.42
CA ASN A 196 30.43 16.71 4.66
C ASN A 196 29.35 16.57 3.57
N VAL A 197 28.95 15.33 3.25
CA VAL A 197 27.64 15.05 2.63
C VAL A 197 26.57 15.11 3.69
N SER A 198 25.91 16.25 3.84
CA SER A 198 24.70 16.37 4.66
C SER A 198 23.45 16.71 3.84
N SER A 199 23.54 16.86 2.51
CA SER A 199 22.39 17.32 1.72
C SER A 199 21.95 16.43 0.55
N LEU A 200 22.78 15.53 0.01
CA LEU A 200 22.36 14.63 -1.07
C LEU A 200 22.83 13.19 -0.79
N GLY A 201 21.92 12.33 -0.31
CA GLY A 201 21.98 10.89 -0.66
C GLY A 201 22.21 9.83 0.42
N SER A 202 22.37 10.15 1.71
CA SER A 202 22.57 9.11 2.75
C SER A 202 21.43 8.95 3.76
N GLY A 203 20.45 9.87 3.75
CA GLY A 203 19.33 9.88 4.68
C GLY A 203 18.03 9.34 4.06
N PRO A 204 17.05 8.98 4.90
CA PRO A 204 15.73 8.62 4.43
C PRO A 204 15.04 9.79 3.73
N VAL A 205 14.21 9.49 2.73
CA VAL A 205 13.34 10.47 2.07
C VAL A 205 12.07 10.60 2.89
N ILE A 206 11.84 11.80 3.41
CA ILE A 206 10.68 12.14 4.25
C ILE A 206 10.06 13.45 3.74
N TYR A 207 8.80 13.41 3.36
CA TYR A 207 8.01 14.59 3.00
C TYR A 207 7.04 14.97 4.10
N GLY A 208 6.68 16.25 4.19
CA GLY A 208 5.68 16.73 5.15
C GLY A 208 6.23 17.19 6.50
N LEU A 209 7.55 17.10 6.71
CA LEU A 209 8.18 17.56 7.96
C LEU A 209 7.98 19.06 8.21
N GLU A 210 7.83 19.85 7.16
CA GLU A 210 7.48 21.27 7.21
C GLU A 210 6.11 21.53 7.85
N SER A 211 5.19 20.57 7.79
CA SER A 211 3.85 20.68 8.39
C SER A 211 3.81 20.35 9.90
N CYS A 212 4.90 19.83 10.45
CA CYS A 212 4.93 19.31 11.82
C CYS A 212 4.70 20.39 12.89
N GLN A 213 5.24 21.59 12.69
CA GLN A 213 5.02 22.67 13.65
C GLN A 213 3.53 23.07 13.68
N ALA A 214 2.93 23.28 12.50
CA ALA A 214 1.51 23.58 12.37
C ALA A 214 0.62 22.49 13.00
N TYR A 215 0.98 21.21 12.86
CA TYR A 215 0.28 20.12 13.54
C TYR A 215 0.33 20.24 15.07
N ARG A 216 1.52 20.50 15.62
CA ARG A 216 1.70 20.64 17.07
C ARG A 216 0.93 21.83 17.63
N ASP A 217 0.86 22.92 16.87
CA ASP A 217 0.11 24.13 17.26
C ASP A 217 -1.41 23.90 17.17
N MET A 218 -1.86 23.14 16.19
CA MET A 218 -3.28 22.83 15.97
C MET A 218 -3.84 21.79 16.95
N VAL A 219 -3.05 20.77 17.32
CA VAL A 219 -3.53 19.63 18.11
C VAL A 219 -2.78 19.58 19.45
N PRO A 220 -3.47 19.77 20.59
CA PRO A 220 -2.87 19.62 21.92
C PRO A 220 -2.24 18.24 22.11
N LEU A 221 -1.11 18.15 22.83
CA LEU A 221 -0.34 16.90 22.96
C LEU A 221 -1.18 15.68 23.37
N HIS A 222 -2.11 15.83 24.32
CA HIS A 222 -2.95 14.74 24.83
C HIS A 222 -4.04 14.27 23.83
N GLU A 223 -4.25 15.01 22.75
CA GLU A 223 -5.18 14.65 21.66
C GLU A 223 -4.45 14.21 20.39
N ARG A 224 -3.12 14.29 20.35
CA ARG A 224 -2.33 13.90 19.18
C ARG A 224 -2.32 12.39 19.02
N TYR A 225 -2.49 11.97 17.77
CA TYR A 225 -2.29 10.57 17.42
C TYR A 225 -1.80 10.44 15.98
N SER A 226 -1.12 9.32 15.71
CA SER A 226 -0.65 8.98 14.37
C SER A 226 -1.25 7.67 13.89
N ALA A 227 -1.29 7.48 12.58
CA ALA A 227 -1.81 6.26 12.01
C ALA A 227 -1.23 6.01 10.61
N PRO A 228 -1.05 4.74 10.21
CA PRO A 228 -0.55 4.41 8.88
C PRO A 228 -1.63 4.64 7.81
N ALA A 229 -1.19 5.14 6.67
CA ALA A 229 -1.93 5.17 5.40
C ALA A 229 -1.03 4.63 4.28
N GLY A 230 -1.59 3.98 3.28
CA GLY A 230 -0.85 3.44 2.14
C GLY A 230 -1.67 2.42 1.37
N MET A 231 -1.35 2.23 0.10
CA MET A 231 -2.01 1.21 -0.73
C MET A 231 -1.83 -0.20 -0.15
N PHE A 232 -2.58 -1.18 -0.69
CA PHE A 232 -2.30 -2.58 -0.38
C PHE A 232 -0.84 -2.94 -0.72
N ASN A 233 -0.24 -3.85 0.06
CA ASN A 233 1.15 -4.33 -0.15
C ASN A 233 2.31 -3.31 -0.06
N THR A 234 2.09 -2.14 0.56
CA THR A 234 3.15 -1.11 0.75
C THR A 234 3.84 -1.18 2.10
N GLY A 235 3.42 -2.12 2.98
CA GLY A 235 4.02 -2.30 4.31
C GLY A 235 3.31 -1.56 5.45
N THR A 236 2.05 -1.15 5.28
CA THR A 236 1.26 -0.46 6.32
C THR A 236 1.20 -1.19 7.67
N ASN A 237 1.13 -2.53 7.68
CA ASN A 237 1.19 -3.30 8.95
C ASN A 237 2.58 -3.22 9.60
N ASN A 238 3.66 -3.18 8.82
CA ASN A 238 4.99 -3.00 9.39
C ASN A 238 5.12 -1.60 9.99
N LEU A 239 4.61 -0.57 9.29
CA LEU A 239 4.58 0.80 9.79
C LEU A 239 3.78 0.92 11.11
N GLU A 240 2.60 0.31 11.18
CA GLU A 240 1.76 0.25 12.39
C GLU A 240 2.54 -0.26 13.61
N LEU A 241 3.22 -1.40 13.46
CA LEU A 241 4.02 -2.00 14.52
C LEU A 241 5.21 -1.10 14.91
N ASN A 242 5.87 -0.46 13.94
CA ASN A 242 6.96 0.45 14.23
C ASN A 242 6.48 1.68 15.02
N LEU A 243 5.37 2.30 14.63
CA LEU A 243 4.77 3.42 15.38
C LEU A 243 4.45 3.02 16.82
N LYS A 244 3.73 1.90 16.98
CA LYS A 244 3.30 1.40 18.30
C LYS A 244 4.47 1.02 19.22
N HIS A 245 5.49 0.37 18.69
CA HIS A 245 6.60 -0.11 19.49
C HIS A 245 7.59 1.01 19.82
N ASN A 246 7.79 1.97 18.91
CA ASN A 246 8.90 2.93 19.01
C ASN A 246 8.48 4.34 19.40
N ILE A 247 7.20 4.73 19.29
CA ILE A 247 6.72 6.05 19.71
C ILE A 247 5.80 5.89 20.91
N LYS A 248 6.17 6.51 22.04
CA LYS A 248 5.43 6.46 23.30
C LYS A 248 4.72 7.79 23.54
N ASP A 249 3.81 7.80 24.53
CA ASP A 249 3.11 8.99 25.02
C ASP A 249 2.12 9.66 24.05
N VAL A 250 1.95 9.10 22.85
CA VAL A 250 0.89 9.44 21.90
C VAL A 250 0.21 8.17 21.41
N ILE A 251 -1.07 8.30 21.04
CA ILE A 251 -1.84 7.17 20.53
C ILE A 251 -1.35 6.86 19.11
N SER A 252 -1.03 5.59 18.84
CA SER A 252 -0.77 5.07 17.49
C SER A 252 -1.93 4.16 17.09
N LEU A 253 -2.69 4.55 16.08
CA LEU A 253 -3.82 3.77 15.58
C LEU A 253 -3.36 2.73 14.57
N TYR A 254 -4.18 1.67 14.42
CA TYR A 254 -3.95 0.65 13.41
C TYR A 254 -4.09 1.16 11.97
N GLN A 255 -4.93 2.18 11.78
CA GLN A 255 -5.21 2.80 10.49
C GLN A 255 -5.69 4.23 10.70
N VAL A 256 -5.51 5.09 9.69
CA VAL A 256 -6.13 6.41 9.66
C VAL A 256 -7.65 6.32 9.79
N PRO A 257 -8.33 7.32 10.36
CA PRO A 257 -9.76 7.26 10.62
C PRO A 257 -10.64 7.03 9.39
N TRP A 258 -10.18 7.35 8.18
CA TRP A 258 -10.91 7.08 6.93
C TRP A 258 -10.52 5.76 6.26
N GLY A 259 -9.62 4.97 6.86
CA GLY A 259 -9.21 3.64 6.39
C GLY A 259 -7.87 3.69 5.66
N LYS A 260 -6.92 2.86 6.11
CA LYS A 260 -5.51 2.95 5.66
C LYS A 260 -5.27 2.73 4.16
N HIS A 261 -6.15 1.99 3.49
CA HIS A 261 -6.02 1.68 2.06
C HIS A 261 -6.85 2.59 1.16
N ARG A 262 -7.67 3.47 1.75
CA ARG A 262 -8.49 4.43 0.99
C ARG A 262 -7.68 5.67 0.64
N MET A 263 -8.07 6.29 -0.46
CA MET A 263 -7.45 7.54 -0.92
C MET A 263 -7.75 8.69 0.03
N GLU A 264 -6.92 9.73 -0.05
CA GLU A 264 -7.06 10.94 0.76
C GLU A 264 -8.44 11.58 0.59
N ALA A 265 -9.03 11.55 -0.61
CA ALA A 265 -10.36 12.12 -0.87
C ALA A 265 -11.50 11.53 0.01
N ARG A 266 -11.25 10.40 0.69
CA ARG A 266 -12.17 9.80 1.67
C ARG A 266 -12.00 10.38 3.08
N ARG A 267 -10.93 11.12 3.35
CA ARG A 267 -10.71 11.90 4.57
C ARG A 267 -11.89 12.87 4.75
N LEU A 268 -12.38 12.97 5.97
CA LEU A 268 -13.60 13.71 6.36
C LEU A 268 -14.93 13.23 5.75
N HIS A 269 -14.92 12.31 4.77
CA HIS A 269 -16.13 11.83 4.08
C HIS A 269 -16.45 10.35 4.35
N HIS A 270 -15.51 9.60 4.92
CA HIS A 270 -15.68 8.20 5.29
C HIS A 270 -15.04 7.94 6.65
N VAL A 271 -15.72 7.15 7.49
CA VAL A 271 -15.23 6.70 8.79
C VAL A 271 -14.98 5.20 8.72
N ALA A 272 -13.73 4.80 8.88
CA ALA A 272 -13.35 3.40 8.96
C ALA A 272 -14.00 2.76 10.19
N PRO A 273 -14.48 1.52 10.05
CA PRO A 273 -15.10 0.86 11.17
C PRO A 273 -14.15 0.71 12.37
N GLY A 274 -14.64 1.05 13.55
CA GLY A 274 -13.86 1.09 14.80
C GLY A 274 -13.06 2.38 15.01
N ALA A 275 -13.14 3.34 14.08
CA ALA A 275 -12.49 4.65 14.19
C ALA A 275 -13.47 5.80 14.52
N GLU A 276 -14.73 5.51 14.83
CA GLU A 276 -15.81 6.49 14.97
C GLU A 276 -15.58 7.53 16.08
N ARG A 277 -14.73 7.20 17.06
CA ARG A 277 -14.38 8.09 18.18
C ARG A 277 -13.21 9.03 17.90
N PHE A 278 -12.54 8.89 16.76
CA PHE A 278 -11.32 9.63 16.46
C PHE A 278 -11.61 10.79 15.51
N ASP A 279 -11.25 12.00 15.91
CA ASP A 279 -11.43 13.19 15.07
C ASP A 279 -10.40 13.20 13.94
N HIS A 280 -10.86 13.02 12.70
CA HIS A 280 -10.04 12.98 11.49
C HIS A 280 -9.04 14.14 11.37
N LYS A 281 -9.36 15.32 11.90
CA LYS A 281 -8.49 16.51 11.83
C LYS A 281 -7.31 16.45 12.80
N LYS A 282 -7.41 15.62 13.85
CA LYS A 282 -6.38 15.44 14.89
C LYS A 282 -5.43 14.29 14.58
N CYS A 283 -5.66 13.55 13.49
CA CYS A 283 -4.77 12.48 13.05
C CYS A 283 -3.57 13.06 12.27
N LEU A 284 -2.35 12.64 12.61
CA LEU A 284 -1.20 12.76 11.72
C LEU A 284 -1.05 11.48 10.89
N PRO A 285 -1.52 11.43 9.63
CA PRO A 285 -1.32 10.29 8.76
C PRO A 285 0.17 10.15 8.41
N ILE A 286 0.69 8.93 8.62
CA ILE A 286 2.01 8.52 8.16
C ILE A 286 1.79 7.66 6.92
N VAL A 287 1.96 8.28 5.75
CA VAL A 287 1.73 7.69 4.44
C VAL A 287 2.98 6.92 4.03
N ILE A 288 2.83 5.64 3.72
CA ILE A 288 3.91 4.81 3.21
C ILE A 288 3.77 4.60 1.70
N VAL A 289 4.79 5.03 0.97
CA VAL A 289 4.97 4.77 -0.46
C VAL A 289 6.00 3.66 -0.65
N ARG A 290 5.88 2.91 -1.73
CA ARG A 290 6.79 1.83 -2.10
C ARG A 290 7.15 1.96 -3.57
N ASP A 291 8.34 1.50 -3.94
CA ASP A 291 8.75 1.42 -5.35
C ASP A 291 7.62 0.83 -6.20
N PRO A 292 7.11 1.55 -7.23
CA PRO A 292 5.93 1.13 -7.96
C PRO A 292 6.12 -0.22 -8.63
N TYR A 293 7.33 -0.56 -9.08
CA TYR A 293 7.60 -1.84 -9.70
C TYR A 293 7.51 -2.99 -8.69
N HIS A 294 8.21 -2.92 -7.56
CA HIS A 294 8.08 -3.94 -6.51
C HIS A 294 6.67 -4.00 -5.90
N TRP A 295 5.97 -2.87 -5.83
CA TRP A 295 4.58 -2.82 -5.40
C TRP A 295 3.66 -3.56 -6.38
N MET A 296 3.75 -3.29 -7.68
CA MET A 296 2.98 -3.97 -8.73
C MET A 296 3.21 -5.50 -8.71
N GLN A 297 4.45 -5.94 -8.53
CA GLN A 297 4.77 -7.37 -8.35
C GLN A 297 4.12 -7.96 -7.10
N SER A 298 4.02 -7.19 -6.03
CA SER A 298 3.35 -7.63 -4.81
C SER A 298 1.84 -7.74 -5.00
N MET A 299 1.24 -6.84 -5.80
CA MET A 299 -0.17 -6.92 -6.18
C MET A 299 -0.48 -8.18 -6.98
N CYS A 300 0.42 -8.63 -7.86
CA CYS A 300 0.28 -9.91 -8.57
C CYS A 300 0.12 -11.13 -7.64
N LYS A 301 0.80 -11.11 -6.49
CA LYS A 301 0.71 -12.20 -5.52
C LYS A 301 -0.55 -12.12 -4.66
N SER A 302 -0.95 -10.90 -4.30
CA SER A 302 -2.08 -10.66 -3.40
C SER A 302 -2.79 -9.39 -3.83
N PRO A 303 -3.78 -9.47 -4.72
CA PRO A 303 -4.42 -8.29 -5.31
C PRO A 303 -5.41 -7.60 -4.36
N TYR A 304 -5.83 -8.27 -3.28
CA TYR A 304 -6.81 -7.76 -2.32
C TYR A 304 -8.11 -7.31 -3.02
N ALA A 305 -8.50 -6.04 -2.84
CA ALA A 305 -9.67 -5.43 -3.42
C ALA A 305 -9.47 -4.97 -4.88
N ALA A 306 -8.24 -5.04 -5.40
CA ALA A 306 -7.94 -4.66 -6.78
C ALA A 306 -8.21 -5.84 -7.73
N HIS A 307 -8.82 -5.52 -8.86
CA HIS A 307 -9.22 -6.49 -9.88
C HIS A 307 -8.78 -5.96 -11.26
N TRP A 308 -7.91 -6.72 -11.92
CA TRP A 308 -7.52 -6.47 -13.31
C TRP A 308 -7.17 -7.80 -13.97
N LYS A 309 -7.13 -7.80 -15.30
CA LYS A 309 -6.80 -9.01 -16.07
C LYS A 309 -5.29 -9.20 -16.11
N HIS A 310 -4.82 -10.33 -15.59
CA HIS A 310 -3.41 -10.71 -15.63
C HIS A 310 -3.24 -12.23 -15.79
N GLY A 311 -2.04 -12.64 -16.22
CA GLY A 311 -1.67 -14.05 -16.35
C GLY A 311 -0.64 -14.48 -15.30
N PRO A 312 -0.50 -15.78 -15.02
CA PRO A 312 0.47 -16.27 -14.04
C PRO A 312 1.94 -16.02 -14.43
N HIS A 313 2.22 -15.88 -15.73
CA HIS A 313 3.57 -15.64 -16.28
C HIS A 313 3.78 -14.21 -16.78
N ARG A 314 2.72 -13.40 -16.77
CA ARG A 314 2.72 -12.03 -17.27
C ARG A 314 1.88 -11.22 -16.29
N CYS A 315 2.57 -10.70 -15.29
CA CYS A 315 2.02 -9.83 -14.27
C CYS A 315 3.13 -8.85 -13.90
N PRO A 316 2.87 -7.53 -13.82
CA PRO A 316 1.58 -6.87 -13.61
C PRO A 316 0.60 -6.79 -14.77
N ASN A 317 1.03 -7.06 -16.02
CA ASN A 317 0.22 -6.82 -17.21
C ASN A 317 -0.23 -5.36 -17.27
N LEU A 318 0.63 -4.48 -17.81
CA LEU A 318 0.27 -3.07 -17.98
C LEU A 318 -0.37 -2.82 -19.34
N VAL A 319 0.14 -3.47 -20.39
CA VAL A 319 -0.34 -3.32 -21.77
C VAL A 319 -0.77 -4.67 -22.34
N ALA A 320 -1.93 -4.73 -22.99
CA ALA A 320 -2.43 -5.96 -23.61
C ALA A 320 -1.58 -6.40 -24.82
N SER A 321 -1.11 -7.65 -24.80
CA SER A 321 -0.50 -8.27 -25.98
C SER A 321 -1.59 -8.75 -26.94
N LYS A 322 -1.22 -9.09 -28.18
CA LYS A 322 -2.13 -9.75 -29.13
C LYS A 322 -2.81 -10.98 -28.52
N LYS A 323 -2.03 -11.83 -27.83
CA LYS A 323 -2.56 -13.03 -27.14
C LYS A 323 -3.56 -12.69 -26.04
N ASP A 324 -3.34 -11.58 -25.34
CA ASP A 324 -4.26 -11.12 -24.29
C ASP A 324 -5.56 -10.58 -24.89
N LYS A 325 -5.45 -9.78 -25.96
CA LYS A 325 -6.59 -9.30 -26.75
C LYS A 325 -7.39 -10.48 -27.28
N ASP A 326 -6.75 -11.50 -27.85
CA ASP A 326 -7.43 -12.71 -28.33
C ASP A 326 -8.13 -13.47 -27.19
N LYS A 327 -7.41 -13.68 -26.07
CA LYS A 327 -7.91 -14.40 -24.90
C LYS A 327 -9.11 -13.73 -24.26
N TRP A 328 -9.11 -12.40 -24.23
CA TRP A 328 -10.09 -11.62 -23.50
C TRP A 328 -11.06 -10.84 -24.39
N SER A 329 -10.92 -10.89 -25.72
CA SER A 329 -11.85 -10.32 -26.70
C SER A 329 -13.30 -10.77 -26.49
N LYS A 330 -13.49 -11.99 -25.97
CA LYS A 330 -14.81 -12.57 -25.68
C LYS A 330 -15.42 -12.12 -24.36
N VAL A 331 -14.66 -11.41 -23.52
CA VAL A 331 -15.02 -11.09 -22.13
C VAL A 331 -14.90 -9.59 -21.82
N ILE A 332 -14.05 -8.85 -22.53
CA ILE A 332 -13.70 -7.46 -22.22
C ILE A 332 -14.57 -6.46 -22.98
N PHE A 333 -15.07 -6.81 -24.16
CA PHE A 333 -15.84 -5.88 -24.98
C PHE A 333 -17.32 -6.24 -24.85
N ASP A 334 -18.01 -5.56 -23.93
CA ASP A 334 -19.46 -5.42 -24.05
C ASP A 334 -19.76 -4.88 -25.46
N GLU A 335 -20.83 -5.37 -26.07
CA GLU A 335 -21.13 -5.19 -27.50
C GLU A 335 -21.15 -3.71 -27.96
N ASP A 336 -21.29 -2.76 -27.04
CA ASP A 336 -21.30 -1.32 -27.31
C ASP A 336 -19.94 -0.78 -27.83
N GLU A 337 -18.80 -1.42 -27.51
CA GLU A 337 -17.49 -1.03 -28.07
C GLU A 337 -17.21 -1.70 -29.43
N MET A 338 -18.04 -2.66 -29.85
CA MET A 338 -17.87 -3.39 -31.11
C MET A 338 -18.19 -2.55 -32.36
N HIS A 339 -18.82 -1.37 -32.21
CA HIS A 339 -19.11 -0.46 -33.32
C HIS A 339 -17.90 0.34 -33.82
N ARG A 340 -16.72 0.21 -33.20
CA ARG A 340 -15.48 0.85 -33.66
C ARG A 340 -14.65 -0.02 -34.63
N LYS A 341 -15.26 -1.03 -35.27
CA LYS A 341 -14.57 -2.00 -36.15
C LYS A 341 -14.37 -1.56 -37.60
N ASP A 342 -14.93 -0.44 -38.04
CA ASP A 342 -14.90 -0.06 -39.46
C ASP A 342 -13.87 1.02 -39.81
N SER A 343 -13.12 1.53 -38.84
CA SER A 343 -11.98 2.43 -39.07
C SER A 343 -10.69 1.80 -38.56
N GLU A 344 -9.65 1.84 -39.39
CA GLU A 344 -8.23 1.56 -39.05
C GLU A 344 -7.76 0.11 -39.19
N LYS A 345 -7.29 -0.20 -40.41
CA LYS A 345 -6.44 -1.37 -40.69
C LYS A 345 -4.95 -1.10 -40.50
N ASP A 346 -4.53 0.11 -40.15
CA ASP A 346 -3.20 0.57 -40.57
C ASP A 346 -2.14 0.79 -39.48
N ASP A 347 -2.39 0.57 -38.17
CA ASP A 347 -1.33 0.73 -37.15
C ASP A 347 -1.39 -0.29 -35.98
N GLU A 348 -1.42 -1.60 -36.27
CA GLU A 348 -1.39 -2.67 -35.23
C GLU A 348 -0.12 -2.57 -34.33
N GLU A 349 0.93 -1.87 -34.78
CA GLU A 349 2.20 -1.75 -34.05
C GLU A 349 2.12 -0.79 -32.85
N ASN A 350 1.27 0.26 -32.92
CA ASN A 350 1.19 1.34 -31.94
C ASN A 350 0.00 1.25 -30.97
N ASP A 351 -0.87 0.25 -31.09
CA ASP A 351 -2.03 0.11 -30.20
C ASP A 351 -1.61 -0.33 -28.78
N VAL A 352 -1.46 0.67 -27.91
CA VAL A 352 -1.23 0.54 -26.48
C VAL A 352 -2.58 0.52 -25.76
N THR A 353 -3.11 -0.68 -25.53
CA THR A 353 -4.33 -0.88 -24.75
C THR A 353 -3.95 -1.25 -23.31
N PRO A 354 -4.17 -0.39 -22.30
CA PRO A 354 -3.81 -0.71 -20.92
C PRO A 354 -4.81 -1.67 -20.27
N PHE A 355 -4.41 -2.30 -19.16
CA PHE A 355 -5.30 -3.12 -18.34
C PHE A 355 -5.97 -2.31 -17.24
N GLN A 356 -7.23 -1.95 -17.47
CA GLN A 356 -8.04 -1.25 -16.48
C GLN A 356 -8.07 -2.00 -15.14
N VAL A 357 -7.82 -1.27 -14.07
CA VAL A 357 -7.86 -1.74 -12.70
C VAL A 357 -9.13 -1.24 -12.04
N LYS A 358 -9.91 -2.16 -11.48
CA LYS A 358 -11.08 -1.87 -10.65
C LYS A 358 -10.71 -2.12 -9.19
N ILE A 359 -10.92 -1.15 -8.31
CA ILE A 359 -10.84 -1.34 -6.86
C ILE A 359 -12.24 -1.34 -6.26
N ILE A 360 -12.51 -2.31 -5.39
CA ILE A 360 -13.78 -2.40 -4.65
C ILE A 360 -13.47 -2.22 -3.16
N PHE A 361 -13.54 -0.98 -2.65
CA PHE A 361 -13.30 -0.73 -1.23
C PHE A 361 -14.46 -1.23 -0.37
N ASP A 362 -15.69 -1.02 -0.85
CA ASP A 362 -16.91 -1.62 -0.32
C ASP A 362 -17.97 -1.73 -1.44
N LYS A 363 -19.23 -1.98 -1.08
CA LYS A 363 -20.30 -2.17 -2.06
C LYS A 363 -20.62 -0.91 -2.87
N ASP A 364 -20.47 0.26 -2.25
CA ASP A 364 -20.90 1.55 -2.79
C ASP A 364 -19.69 2.45 -3.13
N ASP A 365 -18.47 2.04 -2.75
CA ASP A 365 -17.19 2.67 -3.09
C ASP A 365 -16.38 1.77 -4.03
N VAL A 366 -16.54 2.03 -5.33
CA VAL A 366 -15.86 1.33 -6.43
C VAL A 366 -15.17 2.36 -7.32
N GLU A 367 -13.89 2.13 -7.59
CA GLU A 367 -13.06 3.05 -8.36
C GLU A 367 -12.37 2.33 -9.52
N TYR A 368 -12.13 3.06 -10.61
CA TYR A 368 -11.56 2.55 -11.85
C TYR A 368 -10.35 3.39 -12.25
N PHE A 369 -9.30 2.71 -12.72
CA PHE A 369 -8.04 3.31 -13.13
C PHE A 369 -7.58 2.66 -14.43
N ASP A 370 -6.92 3.40 -15.30
CA ASP A 370 -6.52 2.89 -16.62
C ASP A 370 -5.49 1.77 -16.54
N SER A 371 -4.61 1.80 -15.54
CA SER A 371 -3.62 0.76 -15.28
C SER A 371 -3.21 0.71 -13.80
N LEU A 372 -2.37 -0.26 -13.42
CA LEU A 372 -1.73 -0.26 -12.10
C LEU A 372 -0.79 0.94 -11.90
N ALA A 373 -0.19 1.47 -12.97
CA ALA A 373 0.66 2.67 -12.88
C ALA A 373 -0.19 3.90 -12.55
N ASP A 374 -1.33 4.07 -13.23
CA ASP A 374 -2.27 5.16 -12.98
C ASP A 374 -2.85 5.08 -11.57
N LEU A 375 -3.22 3.87 -11.12
CA LEU A 375 -3.64 3.65 -9.75
C LEU A 375 -2.57 4.08 -8.73
N TRP A 376 -1.29 3.79 -8.97
CA TRP A 376 -0.22 4.24 -8.07
C TRP A 376 -0.15 5.77 -8.03
N ASN A 377 -0.18 6.42 -9.20
CA ASN A 377 -0.15 7.88 -9.28
C ASN A 377 -1.34 8.52 -8.55
N GLU A 378 -2.56 8.14 -8.93
CA GLU A 378 -3.79 8.74 -8.45
C GLU A 378 -3.99 8.52 -6.95
N TRP A 379 -3.54 7.39 -6.40
CA TRP A 379 -3.62 7.14 -4.96
C TRP A 379 -2.71 8.07 -4.16
N TYR A 380 -1.47 8.27 -4.63
CA TYR A 380 -0.48 9.08 -3.89
C TYR A 380 -0.58 10.58 -4.18
N ARG A 381 -1.05 11.00 -5.36
CA ARG A 381 -1.06 12.41 -5.78
C ARG A 381 -1.76 13.34 -4.78
N PRO A 382 -2.97 13.06 -4.26
CA PRO A 382 -3.62 13.95 -3.30
C PRO A 382 -2.84 14.09 -1.99
N TYR A 383 -2.21 13.00 -1.52
CA TYR A 383 -1.27 13.09 -0.42
C TYR A 383 -0.08 13.94 -0.85
N TRP A 384 0.60 13.66 -1.95
CA TRP A 384 1.80 14.39 -2.34
C TRP A 384 1.56 15.90 -2.56
N GLU A 385 0.53 16.29 -3.31
CA GLU A 385 0.19 17.69 -3.58
C GLU A 385 -0.30 18.45 -2.34
N ASN A 386 -1.07 17.79 -1.47
CA ASN A 386 -1.62 18.35 -0.23
C ASN A 386 -2.29 19.73 -0.42
N LYS A 387 -3.21 19.80 -1.37
CA LYS A 387 -3.96 21.01 -1.70
C LYS A 387 -4.65 21.65 -0.49
N ASP A 388 -5.11 20.82 0.45
CA ASP A 388 -5.79 21.27 1.67
C ASP A 388 -4.84 21.69 2.81
N GLY A 389 -3.53 21.59 2.61
CA GLY A 389 -2.52 22.04 3.57
C GLY A 389 -2.52 21.28 4.90
N TYR A 390 -3.16 20.11 4.99
CA TYR A 390 -3.25 19.40 6.26
C TYR A 390 -1.93 18.68 6.61
N PRO A 391 -1.63 18.49 7.91
CA PRO A 391 -0.38 17.85 8.28
C PRO A 391 -0.35 16.36 7.96
N ARG A 392 0.77 15.89 7.43
CA ARG A 392 1.01 14.48 7.09
C ARG A 392 2.51 14.24 7.00
N ILE A 393 2.91 12.98 7.02
CA ILE A 393 4.26 12.58 6.67
C ILE A 393 4.19 11.53 5.57
N ILE A 394 5.02 11.63 4.53
CA ILE A 394 5.19 10.57 3.52
C ILE A 394 6.59 9.99 3.65
N ILE A 395 6.68 8.67 3.78
CA ILE A 395 7.94 7.91 3.88
C ILE A 395 7.96 6.77 2.87
N ARG A 396 9.17 6.35 2.47
CA ARG A 396 9.35 5.16 1.65
C ARG A 396 9.39 3.89 2.49
N PHE A 397 8.86 2.80 1.96
CA PHE A 397 8.96 1.47 2.55
C PHE A 397 10.42 1.04 2.69
N GLU A 398 11.23 1.36 1.69
CA GLU A 398 12.65 1.01 1.64
C GLU A 398 13.44 1.70 2.76
N ASP A 399 13.13 2.97 3.04
CA ASP A 399 13.73 3.71 4.16
C ASP A 399 13.29 3.16 5.52
N MET A 400 12.07 2.63 5.62
CA MET A 400 11.62 1.96 6.84
C MET A 400 12.36 0.64 7.09
N LEU A 401 12.97 0.03 6.07
CA LEU A 401 13.84 -1.12 6.26
C LEU A 401 15.26 -0.70 6.68
N LEU A 402 15.80 0.35 6.07
CA LEU A 402 17.23 0.68 6.16
C LEU A 402 17.55 1.83 7.14
N HIS A 403 16.58 2.70 7.41
CA HIS A 403 16.70 3.92 8.21
C HIS A 403 15.60 4.05 9.28
N ALA A 404 15.01 2.93 9.68
CA ALA A 404 13.86 2.87 10.58
C ALA A 404 14.00 3.71 11.87
N PRO A 405 15.15 3.68 12.60
CA PRO A 405 15.34 4.53 13.78
C PRO A 405 15.26 6.03 13.48
N ILE A 406 15.90 6.47 12.39
CA ILE A 406 15.92 7.88 11.98
C ILE A 406 14.51 8.33 11.60
N LEU A 407 13.76 7.49 10.87
CA LEU A 407 12.36 7.77 10.53
C LEU A 407 11.51 7.95 11.79
N MET A 408 11.60 7.01 12.74
CA MET A 408 10.81 7.08 13.97
C MET A 408 11.19 8.28 14.85
N ASP A 409 12.46 8.70 14.87
CA ASP A 409 12.88 9.94 15.52
C ASP A 409 12.20 11.17 14.91
N LYS A 410 12.18 11.27 13.58
CA LYS A 410 11.55 12.39 12.87
C LYS A 410 10.03 12.40 13.06
N ILE A 411 9.38 11.24 13.04
CA ILE A 411 7.94 11.13 13.30
C ILE A 411 7.62 11.50 14.76
N ALA A 412 8.40 11.03 15.74
CA ALA A 412 8.24 11.38 17.16
C ALA A 412 8.38 12.89 17.39
N GLN A 413 9.42 13.51 16.81
CA GLN A 413 9.60 14.97 16.83
C GLN A 413 8.39 15.70 16.22
N CYS A 414 7.83 15.18 15.12
CA CYS A 414 6.63 15.75 14.51
C CYS A 414 5.45 15.74 15.48
N LEU A 415 5.24 14.62 16.18
CA LEU A 415 4.21 14.44 17.21
C LEU A 415 4.47 15.26 18.48
N GLY A 416 5.68 15.83 18.63
CA GLY A 416 6.09 16.59 19.81
C GLY A 416 6.35 15.70 21.03
N VAL A 417 6.85 14.49 20.79
CA VAL A 417 7.31 13.55 21.83
C VAL A 417 8.75 13.13 21.55
N GLU A 418 9.42 12.64 22.59
CA GLU A 418 10.76 12.07 22.45
C GLU A 418 10.68 10.56 22.26
N ARG A 419 11.44 10.04 21.29
CA ARG A 419 11.72 8.61 21.21
C ARG A 419 12.91 8.29 22.09
N ASN A 420 12.86 7.18 22.83
CA ASN A 420 14.06 6.64 23.48
C ASN A 420 14.99 6.04 22.40
N PRO A 421 16.18 6.64 22.14
CA PRO A 421 17.03 6.20 21.06
C PRO A 421 17.62 4.80 21.30
N LYS A 422 17.82 4.42 22.57
CA LYS A 422 18.49 3.16 22.98
C LYS A 422 17.63 1.92 22.82
N ASN A 423 16.31 2.08 22.73
CA ASN A 423 15.34 0.99 22.79
C ASN A 423 14.54 0.89 21.49
N TYR A 424 15.18 1.07 20.34
CA TYR A 424 14.51 0.81 19.07
C TYR A 424 14.18 -0.68 18.93
N VAL A 425 12.94 -1.00 18.59
CA VAL A 425 12.45 -2.35 18.35
C VAL A 425 12.22 -2.52 16.85
N TYR A 426 13.07 -3.31 16.22
CA TYR A 426 12.89 -3.74 14.84
C TYR A 426 11.78 -4.78 14.72
N GLN A 427 10.92 -4.62 13.72
CA GLN A 427 9.96 -5.63 13.33
C GLN A 427 10.64 -6.68 12.44
N THR A 428 11.24 -7.69 13.08
CA THR A 428 12.03 -8.73 12.40
C THR A 428 11.17 -9.86 11.83
N ASN A 429 10.08 -10.17 12.52
CA ASN A 429 9.11 -11.20 12.13
C ASN A 429 8.15 -10.70 11.04
N SER A 430 7.50 -11.63 10.35
CA SER A 430 6.42 -11.28 9.42
C SER A 430 5.37 -10.41 10.10
N ALA A 431 5.09 -9.24 9.52
CA ALA A 431 4.02 -8.36 9.98
C ALA A 431 2.61 -8.88 9.57
N LYS A 432 2.53 -9.90 8.71
CA LYS A 432 1.27 -10.59 8.38
C LYS A 432 1.12 -11.80 9.30
N ALA A 433 -0.06 -11.94 9.91
CA ALA A 433 -0.41 -13.06 10.79
C ALA A 433 -0.76 -14.36 10.05
N HIS A 434 -0.91 -14.31 8.72
CA HIS A 434 -1.24 -15.47 7.87
C HIS A 434 -0.49 -15.38 6.53
N GLY A 435 -0.37 -16.54 5.86
CA GLY A 435 0.31 -16.71 4.58
C GLY A 435 1.83 -16.84 4.68
N SER A 436 2.50 -16.97 3.52
CA SER A 436 3.97 -16.95 3.45
C SER A 436 4.49 -15.53 3.73
N GLY A 437 4.63 -15.22 5.01
CA GLY A 437 5.14 -13.96 5.51
C GLY A 437 6.52 -13.61 4.93
N THR A 438 6.73 -12.33 4.61
CA THR A 438 8.06 -11.82 4.30
C THR A 438 8.64 -11.28 5.61
N ASN A 439 9.66 -11.95 6.15
CA ASN A 439 10.40 -11.46 7.30
C ASN A 439 11.34 -10.31 6.89
N PHE A 440 11.99 -9.67 7.87
CA PHE A 440 12.80 -8.48 7.65
C PHE A 440 13.95 -8.68 6.65
N LEU A 441 14.75 -9.75 6.80
CA LEU A 441 15.82 -10.07 5.85
C LEU A 441 15.27 -10.27 4.43
N LYS A 442 14.21 -11.08 4.28
CA LYS A 442 13.60 -11.31 2.95
C LYS A 442 13.02 -10.02 2.36
N ALA A 443 12.57 -9.08 3.17
CA ALA A 443 12.11 -7.77 2.70
C ALA A 443 13.29 -6.95 2.14
N ILE A 444 14.42 -6.92 2.84
CA ILE A 444 15.65 -6.27 2.38
C ILE A 444 16.14 -6.92 1.07
N MET A 445 16.27 -8.25 1.04
CA MET A 445 16.73 -8.97 -0.15
C MET A 445 15.80 -8.75 -1.36
N LYS A 446 14.48 -8.74 -1.16
CA LYS A 446 13.52 -8.45 -2.24
C LYS A 446 13.67 -7.02 -2.76
N THR A 447 13.86 -6.06 -1.86
CA THR A 447 14.04 -4.65 -2.19
C THR A 447 15.32 -4.42 -2.99
N ALA A 448 16.36 -5.19 -2.70
CA ALA A 448 17.63 -5.12 -3.41
C ALA A 448 17.63 -5.77 -4.80
N ASP A 449 16.63 -6.59 -5.12
CA ASP A 449 16.64 -7.42 -6.31
C ASP A 449 16.07 -6.65 -7.51
N ALA A 450 16.97 -6.18 -8.40
CA ALA A 450 16.62 -5.46 -9.61
C ALA A 450 15.87 -6.33 -10.62
N GLU A 451 16.21 -7.61 -10.74
CA GLU A 451 15.51 -8.53 -11.65
C GLU A 451 14.06 -8.70 -11.22
N LYS A 452 13.82 -8.79 -9.90
CA LYS A 452 12.45 -8.82 -9.36
C LYS A 452 11.66 -7.54 -9.62
N ARG A 453 12.28 -6.36 -9.84
CA ARG A 453 11.54 -5.16 -10.28
C ARG A 453 10.97 -5.34 -11.68
N ALA A 454 11.73 -5.99 -12.56
CA ALA A 454 11.39 -6.19 -13.96
C ALA A 454 10.60 -7.49 -14.24
N ASN A 455 10.50 -8.39 -13.27
CA ASN A 455 9.94 -9.73 -13.48
C ASN A 455 8.52 -9.68 -14.07
N GLY A 456 8.25 -10.47 -15.11
CA GLY A 456 6.94 -10.51 -15.76
C GLY A 456 6.53 -9.27 -16.57
N LEU A 457 7.34 -8.19 -16.58
CA LEU A 457 7.13 -7.03 -17.46
C LEU A 457 7.74 -7.31 -18.84
N THR A 458 6.93 -7.14 -19.88
CA THR A 458 7.44 -7.11 -21.26
C THR A 458 8.09 -5.75 -21.56
N LEU A 459 8.80 -5.65 -22.69
CA LEU A 459 9.33 -4.35 -23.15
C LEU A 459 8.24 -3.30 -23.29
N LYS A 460 7.06 -3.66 -23.82
CA LYS A 460 5.91 -2.74 -23.91
C LYS A 460 5.42 -2.30 -22.53
N ASP A 461 5.40 -3.19 -21.54
CA ASP A 461 5.01 -2.83 -20.17
C ASP A 461 6.04 -1.88 -19.53
N LYS A 462 7.35 -2.09 -19.76
CA LYS A 462 8.40 -1.20 -19.25
C LYS A 462 8.29 0.20 -19.86
N ILE A 463 8.10 0.29 -21.18
CA ILE A 463 7.90 1.56 -21.90
C ILE A 463 6.66 2.27 -21.37
N TYR A 464 5.55 1.55 -21.26
CA TYR A 464 4.30 2.10 -20.73
C TYR A 464 4.48 2.64 -19.32
N ALA A 465 5.06 1.86 -18.41
CA ALA A 465 5.32 2.29 -17.04
C ALA A 465 6.20 3.55 -16.98
N ALA A 466 7.25 3.62 -17.81
CA ALA A 466 8.12 4.79 -17.86
C ALA A 466 7.41 6.06 -18.37
N GLN A 467 6.39 5.90 -19.23
CA GLN A 467 5.60 7.01 -19.76
C GLN A 467 4.44 7.43 -18.85
N HIS A 468 3.87 6.49 -18.10
CA HIS A 468 2.63 6.71 -17.35
C HIS A 468 2.86 6.87 -15.84
N LEU A 469 3.97 6.40 -15.27
CA LEU A 469 4.31 6.77 -13.89
C LEU A 469 4.65 8.27 -13.84
N ASP A 470 4.10 8.97 -12.85
CA ASP A 470 4.30 10.40 -12.70
C ASP A 470 5.78 10.72 -12.43
N GLY A 471 6.39 11.42 -13.38
CA GLY A 471 7.82 11.73 -13.34
C GLY A 471 8.23 12.57 -12.12
N GLU A 472 7.38 13.49 -11.68
CA GLU A 472 7.66 14.36 -10.53
C GLU A 472 7.63 13.56 -9.22
N MET A 473 6.63 12.70 -9.03
CA MET A 473 6.56 11.81 -7.86
C MET A 473 7.68 10.76 -7.88
N MET A 474 8.00 10.19 -9.04
CA MET A 474 9.13 9.28 -9.18
C MET A 474 10.44 9.96 -8.77
N GLN A 475 10.68 11.19 -9.26
CA GLN A 475 11.83 11.99 -8.88
C GLN A 475 11.82 12.36 -7.40
N ALA A 476 10.68 12.79 -6.87
CA ALA A 476 10.51 13.19 -5.47
C ALA A 476 10.84 12.02 -4.53
N PHE A 477 10.33 10.81 -4.80
CA PHE A 477 10.64 9.62 -4.03
C PHE A 477 11.95 8.93 -4.45
N GLN A 478 12.67 9.55 -5.39
CA GLN A 478 13.94 9.10 -5.97
C GLN A 478 13.87 7.73 -6.65
N TYR A 479 12.68 7.24 -7.00
CA TYR A 479 12.54 5.97 -7.70
C TYR A 479 12.97 6.09 -9.16
N GLN A 480 13.60 5.04 -9.69
CA GLN A 480 13.94 4.96 -11.10
C GLN A 480 12.93 4.16 -11.90
N THR A 481 12.74 4.55 -13.16
CA THR A 481 12.12 3.68 -14.16
C THR A 481 13.02 2.48 -14.41
N VAL A 482 12.42 1.31 -14.64
CA VAL A 482 13.18 0.14 -15.11
C VAL A 482 13.74 0.45 -16.49
N GLN A 483 15.07 0.53 -16.59
CA GLN A 483 15.76 0.80 -17.86
C GLN A 483 15.43 -0.27 -18.91
N GLN A 484 15.41 0.16 -20.18
CA GLN A 484 15.06 -0.69 -21.32
C GLN A 484 16.05 -1.82 -21.53
#